data_AF-A0A7Y0YYP8-F1
#
_entry.id   AF-A0A7Y0YYP8-F1
#
_cell.length_a   1.000
_cell.length_b   1.000
_cell.length_c   1.000
_cell.angle_alpha   90.00
_cell.angle_beta   90.00
_cell.angle_gamma   90.00
#
_symmetry.space_group_name_H-M   'P 1'
#
loop_
_entity.id
_entity.type
_entity.pdbx_description
1 polymer ?
#
loop_
_entity_poly.entity_id
_entity_poly.type
_entity_poly.pdbx_seq_one_letter_code
_entity_poly.pdbx_strand_id
1 'polypeptide(L)'
;MTEQSPSLLPANSSPLEKALDLGFGRLLERVVPPFPALMNPLQTPAPFLPYLAADRGVSEWNASADETEKRLTVALSWQIQRQAGTPKALSHAVESLGFTPNILAWYQQRPQAQPYTFDVQAIIGRSWSSGDHNRLIRRINAAKSERDLATITLVHEVHGGLPMTGAAHRALSDGELSLWGALPELMLSSRLNSAGVAQHYTINDYDLRAQP
;
A
#
# COMPACT_ATOMS: atom_id res chain seq x y z
N MET A 1 -46.89 -4.30 -9.03
CA MET A 1 -46.65 -4.49 -10.48
C MET A 1 -45.49 -5.46 -10.58
N THR A 2 -45.72 -6.69 -11.00
CA THR A 2 -44.65 -7.68 -11.20
C THR A 2 -43.78 -7.21 -12.36
N GLU A 3 -42.57 -6.75 -12.04
CA GLU A 3 -41.51 -6.50 -13.02
C GLU A 3 -41.35 -7.76 -13.88
N GLN A 4 -41.73 -7.70 -15.16
CA GLN A 4 -41.47 -8.79 -16.10
C GLN A 4 -40.04 -8.64 -16.59
N SER A 5 -39.20 -9.62 -16.27
CA SER A 5 -37.82 -9.72 -16.76
C SER A 5 -37.81 -9.64 -18.31
N PRO A 6 -37.00 -8.77 -18.92
CA PRO A 6 -36.99 -8.60 -20.38
C PRO A 6 -36.53 -9.88 -21.06
N SER A 7 -37.33 -10.37 -22.01
CA SER A 7 -36.99 -11.57 -22.78
C SER A 7 -35.89 -11.27 -23.80
N LEU A 8 -34.92 -12.20 -23.91
CA LEU A 8 -33.84 -12.14 -24.92
C LEU A 8 -34.27 -12.69 -26.28
N LEU A 9 -35.52 -13.20 -26.38
CA LEU A 9 -36.04 -13.80 -27.59
C LEU A 9 -36.37 -12.75 -28.67
N PRO A 10 -36.18 -13.07 -29.95
CA PRO A 10 -36.57 -12.19 -31.04
C PRO A 10 -38.10 -12.07 -31.17
N ALA A 11 -38.56 -11.05 -31.91
CA ALA A 11 -39.99 -10.75 -32.03
C ALA A 11 -40.81 -11.88 -32.70
N ASN A 12 -40.17 -12.71 -33.52
CA ASN A 12 -40.79 -13.82 -34.24
C ASN A 12 -40.89 -15.13 -33.43
N SER A 13 -40.56 -15.12 -32.13
CA SER A 13 -40.61 -16.31 -31.30
C SER A 13 -42.03 -16.81 -31.03
N SER A 14 -42.16 -18.14 -31.07
CA SER A 14 -43.39 -18.87 -30.83
C SER A 14 -43.86 -18.77 -29.36
N PRO A 15 -45.15 -19.01 -29.07
CA PRO A 15 -45.65 -19.01 -27.70
C PRO A 15 -44.96 -20.03 -26.78
N LEU A 16 -44.55 -21.19 -27.32
CA LEU A 16 -43.87 -22.24 -26.56
C LEU A 16 -42.46 -21.78 -26.13
N GLU A 17 -41.72 -21.15 -27.04
CA GLU A 17 -40.38 -20.61 -26.73
C GLU A 17 -40.46 -19.53 -25.65
N LYS A 18 -41.45 -18.62 -25.74
CA LYS A 18 -41.69 -17.61 -24.69
C LYS A 18 -42.06 -18.23 -23.34
N ALA A 19 -42.84 -19.31 -23.34
CA ALA A 19 -43.18 -20.03 -22.12
C ALA A 19 -41.97 -20.74 -21.49
N LEU A 20 -41.10 -21.33 -22.32
CA LEU A 20 -39.84 -21.93 -21.88
C LEU A 20 -38.89 -20.88 -21.30
N ASP A 21 -38.72 -19.73 -21.96
CA ASP A 21 -37.89 -18.62 -21.48
C ASP A 21 -38.31 -18.13 -20.10
N LEU A 22 -39.62 -17.91 -19.90
CA LEU A 22 -40.18 -17.55 -18.58
C LEU A 22 -39.98 -18.67 -17.54
N GLY A 23 -40.14 -19.93 -17.96
CA GLY A 23 -39.92 -21.09 -17.09
C GLY A 23 -38.48 -21.21 -16.61
N PHE A 24 -37.52 -21.11 -17.52
CA PHE A 24 -36.09 -21.15 -17.22
C PHE A 24 -35.62 -19.92 -16.45
N GLY A 25 -36.13 -18.73 -16.76
CA GLY A 25 -35.84 -17.51 -16.01
C GLY A 25 -36.16 -17.67 -14.52
N ARG A 26 -37.34 -18.21 -14.20
CA ARG A 26 -37.74 -18.49 -12.80
C ARG A 26 -36.87 -19.55 -12.12
N LEU A 27 -36.34 -20.53 -12.87
CA LEU A 27 -35.43 -21.52 -12.31
C LEU A 27 -34.05 -20.92 -12.03
N LEU A 28 -33.56 -20.06 -12.92
CA LEU A 28 -32.29 -19.34 -12.77
C LEU A 28 -32.34 -18.33 -11.63
N GLU A 29 -33.44 -17.59 -11.46
CA GLU A 29 -33.61 -16.63 -10.36
C GLU A 29 -33.55 -17.28 -8.96
N ARG A 30 -33.82 -18.58 -8.85
CA ARG A 30 -33.66 -19.33 -7.59
C ARG A 30 -32.20 -19.60 -7.25
N VAL A 31 -31.30 -19.53 -8.22
CA VAL A 31 -29.87 -19.78 -8.02
C VAL A 31 -29.24 -18.50 -7.47
N VAL A 32 -29.11 -18.43 -6.15
CA VAL A 32 -28.35 -17.35 -5.50
C VAL A 32 -26.86 -17.58 -5.79
N PRO A 33 -26.13 -16.61 -6.39
CA PRO A 33 -24.69 -16.72 -6.57
C PRO A 33 -24.03 -16.91 -5.20
N PRO A 34 -23.20 -17.95 -5.00
CA PRO A 34 -22.64 -18.24 -3.67
C PRO A 34 -21.65 -17.15 -3.20
N PHE A 35 -21.06 -16.39 -4.12
CA PHE A 35 -20.04 -15.39 -3.82
C PHE A 35 -20.23 -14.10 -4.65
N PRO A 36 -21.26 -13.29 -4.39
CA PRO A 36 -21.51 -12.07 -5.16
C PRO A 36 -20.39 -11.04 -5.03
N ALA A 37 -19.64 -11.09 -3.92
CA ALA A 37 -18.57 -10.16 -3.59
C ALA A 37 -17.16 -10.64 -4.01
N LEU A 38 -17.01 -11.76 -4.75
CA LEU A 38 -15.70 -12.36 -5.01
C LEU A 38 -14.71 -11.41 -5.68
N MET A 39 -15.21 -10.49 -6.52
CA MET A 39 -14.39 -9.53 -7.26
C MET A 39 -14.12 -8.22 -6.49
N ASN A 40 -14.73 -8.03 -5.32
CA ASN A 40 -14.61 -6.81 -4.51
C ASN A 40 -13.60 -7.03 -3.36
N PRO A 41 -12.38 -6.47 -3.43
CA PRO A 41 -11.33 -6.69 -2.43
C PRO A 41 -11.74 -6.36 -0.98
N LEU A 42 -12.71 -5.48 -0.78
CA LEU A 42 -13.19 -5.09 0.56
C LEU A 42 -14.22 -6.06 1.14
N GLN A 43 -14.96 -6.78 0.28
CA GLN A 43 -16.06 -7.64 0.69
C GLN A 43 -15.78 -9.13 0.46
N THR A 44 -14.74 -9.48 -0.32
CA THR A 44 -14.33 -10.87 -0.54
C THR A 44 -13.96 -11.54 0.79
N PRO A 45 -14.38 -12.79 1.06
CA PRO A 45 -13.93 -13.51 2.25
C PRO A 45 -12.40 -13.66 2.29
N ALA A 46 -11.81 -13.52 3.48
CA ALA A 46 -10.35 -13.53 3.67
C ALA A 46 -9.62 -14.75 3.04
N PRO A 47 -10.17 -15.99 3.08
CA PRO A 47 -9.53 -17.14 2.43
C PRO A 47 -9.37 -17.01 0.91
N PHE A 48 -10.19 -16.18 0.26
CA PHE A 48 -10.16 -16.00 -1.19
C PHE A 48 -9.30 -14.82 -1.66
N LEU A 49 -8.85 -13.96 -0.74
CA LEU A 49 -7.95 -12.84 -1.06
C LEU A 49 -6.67 -13.23 -1.80
N PRO A 50 -5.93 -14.32 -1.48
CA PRO A 50 -4.72 -14.66 -2.23
C PRO A 50 -5.00 -15.01 -3.69
N TYR A 51 -6.15 -15.62 -4.00
CA TYR A 51 -6.53 -15.91 -5.38
C TYR A 51 -6.91 -14.64 -6.13
N LEU A 52 -7.64 -13.73 -5.47
CA LEU A 52 -7.94 -12.42 -6.04
C LEU A 52 -6.67 -11.58 -6.24
N ALA A 53 -5.70 -11.69 -5.34
CA ALA A 53 -4.40 -11.02 -5.45
C ALA A 53 -3.62 -11.52 -6.68
N ALA A 54 -3.61 -12.84 -6.90
CA ALA A 54 -2.98 -13.47 -8.06
C ALA A 54 -3.66 -13.04 -9.37
N ASP A 55 -5.00 -13.04 -9.41
CA ASP A 55 -5.78 -12.56 -10.56
C ASP A 55 -5.47 -11.09 -10.89
N ARG A 56 -5.30 -10.24 -9.86
CA ARG A 56 -4.91 -8.84 -10.03
C ARG A 56 -3.40 -8.61 -10.23
N GLY A 57 -2.60 -9.65 -10.37
CA GLY A 57 -1.16 -9.53 -10.65
C GLY A 57 -0.35 -8.85 -9.53
N VAL A 58 -0.71 -9.07 -8.26
CA VAL A 58 0.07 -8.56 -7.13
C VAL A 58 1.48 -9.16 -7.16
N SER A 59 2.51 -8.29 -7.16
CA SER A 59 3.92 -8.69 -7.27
C SER A 59 4.54 -9.17 -5.95
N GLU A 60 4.13 -8.59 -4.82
CA GLU A 60 4.58 -8.96 -3.47
C GLU A 60 3.37 -9.27 -2.59
N TRP A 61 3.32 -10.49 -2.07
CA TRP A 61 2.24 -10.97 -1.21
C TRP A 61 2.79 -11.54 0.09
N ASN A 62 2.28 -11.06 1.21
CA ASN A 62 2.61 -11.57 2.54
C ASN A 62 1.41 -12.30 3.15
N ALA A 63 1.54 -13.61 3.33
CA ALA A 63 0.50 -14.45 3.94
C ALA A 63 0.30 -14.15 5.43
N SER A 64 1.33 -13.62 6.11
CA SER A 64 1.28 -13.28 7.54
C SER A 64 0.83 -11.84 7.80
N ALA A 65 0.58 -11.05 6.76
CA ALA A 65 0.11 -9.67 6.92
C ALA A 65 -1.33 -9.61 7.46
N ASP A 66 -1.67 -8.47 8.07
CA ASP A 66 -3.02 -8.18 8.53
C ASP A 66 -4.03 -8.20 7.38
N GLU A 67 -5.28 -8.50 7.70
CA GLU A 67 -6.35 -8.54 6.70
C GLU A 67 -6.55 -7.18 6.02
N THR A 68 -6.40 -6.09 6.76
CA THR A 68 -6.50 -4.72 6.24
C THR A 68 -5.44 -4.44 5.17
N GLU A 69 -4.18 -4.78 5.46
CA GLU A 69 -3.06 -4.65 4.53
C GLU A 69 -3.24 -5.52 3.28
N LYS A 70 -3.67 -6.77 3.46
CA LYS A 70 -3.99 -7.69 2.35
C LYS A 70 -5.06 -7.10 1.44
N ARG A 71 -6.15 -6.60 2.01
CA ARG A 71 -7.25 -6.00 1.24
C ARG A 71 -6.80 -4.75 0.49
N LEU A 72 -6.03 -3.87 1.14
CA LEU A 72 -5.46 -2.68 0.49
C LEU A 72 -4.51 -3.05 -0.65
N THR A 73 -3.65 -4.05 -0.44
CA THR A 73 -2.74 -4.56 -1.46
C THR A 73 -3.49 -5.00 -2.72
N VAL A 74 -4.57 -5.77 -2.57
CA VAL A 74 -5.40 -6.22 -3.70
C VAL A 74 -6.23 -5.09 -4.32
N ALA A 75 -6.72 -4.16 -3.50
CA ALA A 75 -7.52 -3.03 -3.98
C ALA A 75 -6.70 -2.06 -4.84
N LEU A 76 -5.46 -1.77 -4.43
CA LEU A 76 -4.60 -0.79 -5.08
C LEU A 76 -3.75 -1.37 -6.21
N SER A 77 -3.59 -2.69 -6.32
CA SER A 77 -2.71 -3.33 -7.31
C SER A 77 -2.96 -2.87 -8.74
N TRP A 78 -4.23 -2.80 -9.16
CA TRP A 78 -4.62 -2.35 -10.49
C TRP A 78 -4.26 -0.87 -10.72
N GLN A 79 -4.45 -0.02 -9.71
CA GLN A 79 -4.14 1.41 -9.81
C GLN A 79 -2.63 1.64 -9.93
N ILE A 80 -1.84 0.87 -9.16
CA ILE A 80 -0.38 0.89 -9.22
C ILE A 80 0.11 0.49 -10.61
N GLN A 81 -0.35 -0.64 -11.14
CA GLN A 81 0.06 -1.13 -12.48
C GLN A 81 -0.36 -0.16 -13.59
N ARG A 82 -1.61 0.32 -13.55
CA ARG A 82 -2.14 1.24 -14.57
C ARG A 82 -1.41 2.59 -14.61
N GLN A 83 -0.91 3.04 -13.45
CA GLN A 83 -0.27 4.34 -13.29
C GLN A 83 1.24 4.22 -13.02
N ALA A 84 1.84 3.07 -13.33
CA ALA A 84 3.26 2.83 -13.10
C ALA A 84 4.13 3.95 -13.72
N GLY A 85 5.19 4.33 -13.00
CA GLY A 85 6.05 5.46 -13.35
C GLY A 85 5.50 6.84 -12.97
N THR A 86 4.32 6.93 -12.35
CA THR A 86 3.78 8.20 -11.84
C THR A 86 3.96 8.34 -10.32
N PRO A 87 4.00 9.57 -9.78
CA PRO A 87 4.03 9.78 -8.33
C PRO A 87 2.86 9.11 -7.61
N LYS A 88 1.69 9.02 -8.26
CA LYS A 88 0.49 8.42 -7.68
C LYS A 88 0.60 6.90 -7.52
N ALA A 89 1.23 6.20 -8.47
CA ALA A 89 1.50 4.78 -8.30
C ALA A 89 2.49 4.52 -7.16
N LEU A 90 3.51 5.37 -7.01
CA LEU A 90 4.44 5.30 -5.88
C LEU A 90 3.71 5.56 -4.55
N SER A 91 2.81 6.54 -4.49
CA SER A 91 1.96 6.78 -3.31
C SER A 91 1.16 5.53 -2.96
N HIS A 92 0.45 4.95 -3.93
CA HIS A 92 -0.35 3.75 -3.71
C HIS A 92 0.50 2.52 -3.33
N ALA A 93 1.73 2.41 -3.83
CA ALA A 93 2.65 1.33 -3.45
C ALA A 93 3.01 1.41 -1.96
N VAL A 94 3.25 2.60 -1.43
CA VAL A 94 3.52 2.82 0.01
C VAL A 94 2.26 2.65 0.85
N GLU A 95 1.12 3.21 0.41
CA GLU A 95 -0.19 3.09 1.09
C GLU A 95 -0.67 1.63 1.18
N SER A 96 -0.33 0.81 0.19
CA SER A 96 -0.70 -0.60 0.17
C SER A 96 -0.03 -1.42 1.28
N LEU A 97 1.07 -0.92 1.85
CA LEU A 97 1.71 -1.44 3.06
C LEU A 97 1.22 -0.75 4.33
N GLY A 98 0.20 0.11 4.26
CA GLY A 98 -0.35 0.83 5.40
C GLY A 98 0.53 1.97 5.92
N PHE A 99 1.47 2.48 5.10
CA PHE A 99 2.30 3.64 5.45
C PHE A 99 1.81 4.90 4.74
N THR A 100 2.17 6.07 5.25
CA THR A 100 1.81 7.34 4.62
C THR A 100 2.91 7.77 3.64
N PRO A 101 2.60 7.97 2.35
CA PRO A 101 3.57 8.36 1.35
C PRO A 101 3.85 9.87 1.34
N ASN A 102 5.10 10.24 1.09
CA ASN A 102 5.47 11.56 0.61
C ASN A 102 6.53 11.43 -0.48
N ILE A 103 6.20 11.82 -1.71
CA ILE A 103 7.08 11.66 -2.88
C ILE A 103 7.62 13.04 -3.26
N LEU A 104 8.94 13.20 -3.26
CA LEU A 104 9.62 14.42 -3.65
C LEU A 104 10.50 14.17 -4.88
N ALA A 105 10.11 14.75 -6.02
CA ALA A 105 10.91 14.71 -7.23
C ALA A 105 12.16 15.61 -7.11
N TRP A 106 13.22 15.31 -7.86
CA TRP A 106 14.50 16.05 -7.82
C TRP A 106 14.37 17.57 -7.91
N TYR A 107 13.42 18.09 -8.72
CA TYR A 107 13.20 19.53 -8.91
C TYR A 107 12.45 20.19 -7.74
N GLN A 108 11.76 19.40 -6.92
CA GLN A 108 11.05 19.86 -5.72
C GLN A 108 11.97 19.90 -4.50
N GLN A 109 13.10 19.18 -4.55
CA GLN A 109 14.08 19.15 -3.47
C GLN A 109 14.87 20.47 -3.37
N ARG A 110 15.33 20.77 -2.16
CA ARG A 110 16.13 21.96 -1.82
C ARG A 110 17.30 21.52 -0.92
N PRO A 111 18.56 21.44 -1.43
CA PRO A 111 19.01 21.77 -2.79
C PRO A 111 18.43 20.83 -3.86
N GLN A 112 18.43 21.28 -5.11
CA GLN A 112 17.91 20.48 -6.23
C GLN A 112 18.80 19.24 -6.45
N ALA A 113 18.19 18.06 -6.48
CA ALA A 113 18.91 16.80 -6.70
C ALA A 113 19.20 16.53 -8.19
N GLN A 114 19.88 15.43 -8.48
CA GLN A 114 20.22 15.03 -9.83
C GLN A 114 18.95 14.74 -10.67
N PRO A 115 18.91 15.12 -11.96
CA PRO A 115 17.80 14.77 -12.84
C PRO A 115 17.52 13.26 -12.83
N TYR A 116 16.24 12.90 -12.98
CA TYR A 116 15.75 11.50 -12.93
C TYR A 116 15.91 10.81 -11.58
N THR A 117 16.08 11.57 -10.50
CA THR A 117 16.03 11.04 -9.13
C THR A 117 14.77 11.50 -8.40
N PHE A 118 14.28 10.68 -7.48
CA PHE A 118 13.22 11.08 -6.55
C PHE A 118 13.41 10.40 -5.20
N ASP A 119 12.91 11.05 -4.17
CA ASP A 119 12.89 10.54 -2.80
C ASP A 119 11.47 10.09 -2.46
N VAL A 120 11.33 8.84 -2.05
CA VAL A 120 10.09 8.25 -1.57
C VAL A 120 10.20 8.15 -0.06
N GLN A 121 9.52 9.04 0.63
CA GLN A 121 9.42 9.04 2.07
C GLN A 121 8.24 8.17 2.49
N ALA A 122 8.51 7.13 3.25
CA ALA A 122 7.49 6.31 3.90
C ALA A 122 7.42 6.70 5.37
N ILE A 123 6.32 7.36 5.76
CA ILE A 123 6.06 7.74 7.14
C ILE A 123 5.39 6.56 7.83
N ILE A 124 6.04 6.08 8.88
CA ILE A 124 5.66 4.87 9.61
C ILE A 124 4.97 5.27 10.91
N GLY A 125 3.67 4.97 11.02
CA GLY A 125 2.87 5.14 12.24
C GLY A 125 2.71 3.87 13.08
N ARG A 126 3.33 2.74 12.67
CA ARG A 126 3.22 1.42 13.34
C ARG A 126 4.59 0.78 13.58
N SER A 127 4.64 -0.36 14.27
CA SER A 127 5.89 -1.11 14.46
C SER A 127 6.50 -1.51 13.12
N TRP A 128 7.77 -1.18 12.91
CA TRP A 128 8.55 -1.55 11.73
C TRP A 128 9.20 -2.92 11.94
N SER A 129 8.92 -3.90 11.08
CA SER A 129 9.60 -5.20 11.12
C SER A 129 10.79 -5.24 10.14
N SER A 130 11.78 -6.10 10.42
CA SER A 130 12.95 -6.28 9.55
C SER A 130 12.59 -6.68 8.12
N GLY A 131 11.46 -7.37 7.92
CA GLY A 131 10.97 -7.77 6.61
C GLY A 131 10.30 -6.65 5.80
N ASP A 132 9.76 -5.62 6.45
CA ASP A 132 8.99 -4.57 5.77
C ASP A 132 9.86 -3.71 4.85
N HIS A 133 11.15 -3.59 5.14
CA HIS A 133 12.12 -2.91 4.28
C HIS A 133 12.14 -3.52 2.87
N ASN A 134 12.39 -4.83 2.78
CA ASN A 134 12.51 -5.53 1.50
C ASN A 134 11.18 -5.55 0.74
N ARG A 135 10.06 -5.61 1.47
CA ARG A 135 8.72 -5.57 0.89
C ARG A 135 8.43 -4.19 0.27
N LEU A 136 8.77 -3.13 0.99
CA LEU A 136 8.64 -1.75 0.51
C LEU A 136 9.47 -1.53 -0.75
N ILE A 137 10.73 -1.98 -0.77
CA ILE A 137 11.59 -1.88 -1.95
C ILE A 137 10.97 -2.60 -3.15
N ARG A 138 10.50 -3.84 -2.97
CA ARG A 138 9.87 -4.61 -4.07
C ARG A 138 8.65 -3.91 -4.64
N ARG A 139 7.79 -3.34 -3.79
CA ARG A 139 6.59 -2.63 -4.23
C ARG A 139 6.91 -1.31 -4.92
N ILE A 140 7.85 -0.54 -4.39
CA ILE A 140 8.31 0.70 -5.01
C ILE A 140 8.95 0.40 -6.36
N ASN A 141 9.81 -0.61 -6.47
CA ASN A 141 10.42 -0.98 -7.74
C ASN A 141 9.39 -1.45 -8.77
N ALA A 142 8.35 -2.19 -8.35
CA ALA A 142 7.26 -2.56 -9.26
C ALA A 142 6.42 -1.36 -9.75
N ALA A 143 6.39 -0.25 -9.01
CA ALA A 143 5.65 0.96 -9.35
C ALA A 143 6.51 2.04 -10.04
N LYS A 144 7.81 2.02 -9.81
CA LYS A 144 8.84 2.95 -10.33
C LYS A 144 9.03 2.74 -11.83
N SER A 145 9.42 3.80 -12.53
CA SER A 145 9.91 3.69 -13.91
C SER A 145 11.35 3.17 -13.90
N GLU A 146 11.66 2.17 -14.74
CA GLU A 146 13.01 1.63 -14.92
C GLU A 146 14.08 2.68 -15.29
N ARG A 147 13.65 3.83 -15.82
CA ARG A 147 14.56 4.93 -16.17
C ARG A 147 15.03 5.74 -14.95
N ASP A 148 14.15 5.92 -13.98
CA ASP A 148 14.35 6.88 -12.89
C ASP A 148 14.96 6.16 -11.68
N LEU A 149 15.69 6.86 -10.80
CA LEU A 149 16.27 6.29 -9.57
C LEU A 149 15.48 6.74 -8.34
N ALA A 150 15.11 5.80 -7.48
CA ALA A 150 14.36 6.05 -6.26
C ALA A 150 15.27 5.89 -5.04
N THR A 151 15.33 6.93 -4.20
CA THR A 151 15.85 6.81 -2.84
C THR A 151 14.68 6.60 -1.89
N ILE A 152 14.79 5.66 -0.95
CA ILE A 152 13.71 5.38 0.00
C ILE A 152 14.15 5.90 1.36
N THR A 153 13.40 6.86 1.90
CA THR A 153 13.67 7.45 3.21
C THR A 153 12.58 7.00 4.18
N LEU A 154 12.98 6.41 5.30
CA LEU A 154 12.07 5.95 6.33
C LEU A 154 11.94 7.05 7.39
N VAL A 155 10.71 7.49 7.63
CA VAL A 155 10.40 8.52 8.61
C VAL A 155 9.59 7.88 9.73
N HIS A 156 10.22 7.72 10.90
CA HIS A 156 9.54 7.20 12.08
C HIS A 156 8.85 8.36 12.82
N GLU A 157 7.52 8.28 12.97
CA GLU A 157 6.78 9.25 13.75
C GLU A 157 6.78 8.85 15.23
N VAL A 158 7.65 9.48 16.03
CA VAL A 158 7.70 9.23 17.48
C VAL A 158 6.72 10.16 18.19
N HIS A 159 5.60 9.61 18.62
CA HIS A 159 4.67 10.28 19.52
C HIS A 159 5.19 10.16 20.96
N GLY A 160 6.13 11.03 21.34
CA GLY A 160 6.69 11.09 22.70
C GLY A 160 6.52 12.48 23.29
N GLY A 161 5.72 12.60 24.35
CA GLY A 161 5.78 13.79 25.22
C GLY A 161 7.04 13.71 26.06
N LEU A 162 7.92 14.72 25.99
CA LEU A 162 9.06 14.83 26.91
C LEU A 162 8.52 15.17 28.32
N PRO A 163 8.60 14.28 29.32
CA PRO A 163 8.32 14.69 30.68
C PRO A 163 9.41 15.67 31.11
N MET A 164 9.04 16.94 31.29
CA MET A 164 9.88 17.95 31.91
C MET A 164 10.12 17.56 33.38
N THR A 165 11.13 16.73 33.61
CA THR A 165 11.61 16.41 34.95
C THR A 165 12.94 17.13 35.12
N GLY A 166 13.00 18.07 36.05
CA GLY A 166 14.19 18.86 36.32
C GLY A 166 15.40 17.97 36.62
N ALA A 167 16.48 18.20 35.87
CA ALA A 167 17.87 17.81 36.12
C ALA A 167 18.12 16.47 36.86
N ALA A 168 18.30 15.40 36.09
CA ALA A 168 19.45 14.50 36.20
C ALA A 168 19.45 13.60 34.95
N HIS A 169 20.53 13.64 34.19
CA HIS A 169 20.71 12.85 32.98
C HIS A 169 20.43 11.37 33.26
N ARG A 170 19.35 10.82 32.69
CA ARG A 170 19.16 9.37 32.60
C ARG A 170 19.12 9.03 31.12
N ALA A 171 20.17 8.36 30.66
CA ALA A 171 20.22 7.81 29.32
C ALA A 171 18.98 6.91 29.13
N LEU A 172 18.17 7.22 28.12
CA LEU A 172 17.14 6.32 27.61
C LEU A 172 17.87 5.16 26.92
N SER A 173 18.08 4.08 27.67
CA SER A 173 18.45 2.78 27.13
C SER A 173 17.15 2.01 26.96
N ASP A 174 16.63 1.97 25.74
CA ASP A 174 15.71 0.90 25.35
C ASP A 174 16.55 -0.29 24.87
N GLY A 175 16.25 -1.46 25.39
CA GLY A 175 17.17 -2.58 25.58
C GLY A 175 17.62 -3.34 24.34
N GLU A 176 17.50 -2.79 23.12
CA GLU A 176 17.89 -3.55 21.92
C GLU A 176 18.47 -2.76 20.74
N LEU A 177 18.55 -1.42 20.79
CA LEU A 177 19.13 -0.63 19.69
C LEU A 177 20.03 0.49 20.23
N SER A 178 21.33 0.23 20.29
CA SER A 178 22.34 1.27 20.53
C SER A 178 22.53 2.12 19.27
N LEU A 179 21.79 3.21 19.14
CA LEU A 179 22.03 4.23 18.13
C LEU A 179 23.05 5.25 18.66
N TRP A 180 24.28 5.18 18.13
CA TRP A 180 25.27 6.24 18.31
C TRP A 180 24.95 7.38 17.36
N GLY A 181 24.37 8.46 17.88
CA GLY A 181 24.16 9.70 17.14
C GLY A 181 24.39 10.88 18.08
N ALA A 182 25.37 11.72 17.76
CA ALA A 182 25.58 12.97 18.49
C ALA A 182 24.37 13.88 18.29
N LEU A 183 23.71 14.26 19.38
CA LEU A 183 22.67 15.29 19.34
C LEU A 183 23.32 16.64 18.94
N PRO A 184 22.78 17.37 17.96
CA PRO A 184 23.23 18.73 17.72
C PRO A 184 22.86 19.61 18.93
N GLU A 185 23.82 20.39 19.42
CA GLU A 185 23.56 21.35 20.48
C GLU A 185 22.55 22.41 20.00
N LEU A 186 21.40 22.49 20.67
CA LEU A 186 20.36 23.49 20.39
C LEU A 186 20.03 24.24 21.67
N MET A 187 20.38 25.53 21.70
CA MET A 187 19.79 26.51 22.61
C MET A 187 18.30 26.64 22.27
N LEU A 188 17.45 26.30 23.24
CA LEU A 188 16.01 26.20 23.04
C LEU A 188 15.29 27.44 23.59
N SER A 189 14.57 28.15 22.72
CA SER A 189 13.36 28.88 23.12
C SER A 189 12.24 28.61 22.12
N SER A 190 11.08 28.24 22.66
CA SER A 190 9.82 27.86 21.99
C SER A 190 9.67 26.40 21.48
N ARG A 191 8.42 25.94 21.52
CA ARG A 191 7.94 24.55 21.72
C ARG A 191 8.23 23.62 20.53
N LEU A 192 8.68 22.39 20.82
CA LEU A 192 8.81 21.27 19.86
C LEU A 192 7.56 20.40 19.93
N ASN A 193 6.79 20.31 18.85
CA ASN A 193 5.59 19.46 18.76
C ASN A 193 5.87 18.06 18.17
N SER A 194 7.04 17.82 17.56
CA SER A 194 7.46 16.50 17.10
C SER A 194 8.98 16.48 16.79
N ALA A 195 9.63 15.35 17.03
CA ALA A 195 10.99 15.07 16.57
C ALA A 195 10.97 13.71 15.85
N GLY A 196 11.28 13.71 14.55
CA GLY A 196 11.41 12.49 13.74
C GLY A 196 12.88 12.20 13.46
N VAL A 197 13.25 10.92 13.49
CA VAL A 197 14.55 10.47 12.98
C VAL A 197 14.34 9.97 11.54
N ALA A 198 15.01 10.61 10.59
CA ALA A 198 15.05 10.14 9.21
C ALA A 198 16.26 9.22 9.03
N GLN A 199 16.02 7.96 8.66
CA GLN A 199 17.09 7.07 8.20
C GLN A 199 17.09 7.05 6.67
N HIS A 200 18.25 7.36 6.10
CA HIS A 200 18.43 7.47 4.65
C HIS A 200 19.01 6.17 4.09
N TYR A 201 18.29 5.54 3.16
CA TYR A 201 18.77 4.36 2.44
C TYR A 201 18.88 4.68 0.95
N THR A 202 20.11 4.90 0.49
CA THR A 202 20.42 5.06 -0.94
C THR A 202 20.48 3.68 -1.57
N ILE A 203 19.47 3.34 -2.38
CA ILE A 203 19.37 2.03 -3.03
C ILE A 203 19.74 2.17 -4.50
N ASN A 204 20.78 1.46 -4.92
CA ASN A 204 21.09 1.24 -6.32
C ASN A 204 20.46 -0.09 -6.76
N ASP A 205 19.97 -0.17 -8.01
CA ASP A 205 19.30 -1.37 -8.59
C ASP A 205 20.18 -2.65 -8.55
N TYR A 206 21.46 -2.55 -8.19
CA TYR A 206 22.39 -3.68 -8.05
C TYR A 206 22.34 -4.41 -6.69
N ASP A 207 21.77 -3.83 -5.63
CA ASP A 207 21.85 -4.41 -4.27
C ASP A 207 20.81 -5.49 -3.96
N LEU A 208 19.80 -5.67 -4.82
CA LEU A 208 18.78 -6.72 -4.63
C LEU A 208 19.31 -8.15 -4.81
N ARG A 209 20.50 -8.32 -5.40
CA ARG A 209 21.17 -9.62 -5.54
C ARG A 209 22.17 -9.91 -4.41
N ALA A 210 22.43 -8.94 -3.53
CA ALA A 210 23.50 -9.01 -2.53
C ALA A 210 23.00 -9.21 -1.09
N GLN A 211 21.69 -9.32 -0.87
CA GLN A 211 21.13 -9.55 0.45
C GLN A 211 20.66 -11.01 0.57
N PRO A 212 21.11 -11.75 1.61
CA PRO A 212 20.83 -13.18 1.78
C PRO A 212 19.34 -13.51 1.99
#